data_AF-A0A2G5KXU8-F1
#
_entry.id   AF-A0A2G5KXU8-F1
#
_cell.length_a   1.000
_cell.length_b   1.000
_cell.length_c   1.000
_cell.angle_alpha   90.00
_cell.angle_beta   90.00
_cell.angle_gamma   90.00
#
_symmetry.space_group_name_H-M   'P 1'
#
loop_
_entity.id
_entity.type
_entity.pdbx_description
1 polymer ?
#
loop_
_entity_poly.entity_id
_entity_poly.type
_entity_poly.pdbx_seq_one_letter_code
_entity_poly.pdbx_strand_id
1 'polypeptide(L)'
;MVIVSRNFKHRNMKLSNNIKVFVMGAWVLLSACDPIEDRDELKNSYTPDDIELEVIQSTQGGNGLTIKMNTPGVIGFWDYNINESYTDEVQVNYPIPGKATFTYNIATAYMPNGNPSETEYISKTVDVQIDVLDQPLPQAYYDLVGDDLEGKTWVFDGVPADGGLWWYMSPGDDPSSYGTAWWNAGGSGDAPPVDVSGEMTFDLDGAANYTYKEAPDATGVLGGFAFNSDYSKFIVKGDQKILGNEEPRGNPDGEYTLISLTSDQMILYVPMNSGGTGWTWVFKPKE
;
A
#
# COMPACT_ATOMS: atom_id res chain seq x y z
N MET A 1 -46.30 -69.20 74.66
CA MET A 1 -46.82 -68.09 73.85
C MET A 1 -45.63 -67.25 73.39
N VAL A 2 -45.43 -67.17 72.06
CA VAL A 2 -44.61 -66.22 71.25
C VAL A 2 -43.10 -66.16 71.57
N ILE A 3 -42.22 -66.82 70.80
CA ILE A 3 -41.66 -66.51 69.45
C ILE A 3 -40.68 -65.31 69.41
N VAL A 4 -39.44 -65.71 69.15
CA VAL A 4 -38.17 -65.05 68.84
C VAL A 4 -38.26 -63.73 68.06
N SER A 5 -37.67 -62.68 68.63
CA SER A 5 -37.20 -61.47 67.93
C SER A 5 -35.76 -61.66 67.46
N ARG A 6 -35.57 -62.02 66.19
CA ARG A 6 -34.30 -61.88 65.46
C ARG A 6 -34.65 -61.54 64.03
N ASN A 7 -34.47 -60.28 63.61
CA ASN A 7 -34.12 -59.89 62.23
C ASN A 7 -34.07 -58.37 61.94
N PHE A 8 -34.21 -57.48 62.92
CA PHE A 8 -34.21 -56.03 62.62
C PHE A 8 -32.83 -55.36 62.56
N LYS A 9 -31.81 -55.90 63.24
CA LYS A 9 -30.53 -55.19 63.44
C LYS A 9 -29.57 -55.24 62.25
N HIS A 10 -29.65 -56.26 61.40
CA HIS A 10 -28.67 -56.45 60.31
C HIS A 10 -28.95 -55.60 59.06
N ARG A 11 -30.21 -55.22 58.82
CA ARG A 11 -30.64 -54.49 57.62
C ARG A 11 -30.29 -52.99 57.70
N ASN A 12 -30.32 -52.41 58.90
CA ASN A 12 -30.00 -50.99 59.14
C ASN A 12 -28.50 -50.66 59.02
N MET A 13 -27.61 -51.60 59.34
CA MET A 13 -26.16 -51.36 59.31
C MET A 13 -25.57 -51.34 57.89
N LYS A 14 -26.16 -52.11 56.96
CA LYS A 14 -25.80 -52.05 55.53
C LYS A 14 -26.31 -50.77 54.87
N LEU A 15 -27.51 -50.31 55.23
CA LEU A 15 -28.09 -49.08 54.68
C LEU A 15 -27.30 -47.83 55.14
N SER A 16 -26.88 -47.75 56.41
CA SER A 16 -26.10 -46.62 56.91
C SER A 16 -24.67 -46.57 56.35
N ASN A 17 -24.02 -47.71 56.11
CA ASN A 17 -22.71 -47.75 55.44
C ASN A 17 -22.82 -47.40 53.95
N ASN A 18 -23.86 -47.86 53.26
CA ASN A 18 -24.08 -47.51 51.85
C ASN A 18 -24.40 -46.01 51.68
N ILE A 19 -25.16 -45.42 52.61
CA ILE A 19 -25.42 -43.98 52.63
C ILE A 19 -24.12 -43.20 52.88
N LYS A 20 -23.25 -43.65 53.78
CA LYS A 20 -21.95 -42.99 54.03
C LYS A 20 -21.04 -43.05 52.81
N VAL A 21 -20.99 -44.19 52.10
CA VAL A 21 -20.22 -44.33 50.86
C VAL A 21 -20.80 -43.44 49.75
N PHE A 22 -22.13 -43.34 49.65
CA PHE A 22 -22.79 -42.48 48.68
C PHE A 22 -22.55 -40.98 48.96
N VAL A 23 -22.67 -40.56 50.22
CA VAL A 23 -22.41 -39.16 50.63
C VAL A 23 -20.93 -38.80 50.47
N MET A 24 -20.02 -39.72 50.79
CA MET A 24 -18.58 -39.53 50.59
C MET A 24 -18.22 -39.49 49.09
N GLY A 25 -18.84 -40.34 48.27
CA GLY A 25 -18.69 -40.29 46.81
C GLY A 25 -19.27 -39.01 46.21
N ALA A 26 -20.40 -38.52 46.70
CA ALA A 26 -20.99 -37.26 46.28
C ALA A 26 -20.10 -36.04 46.63
N TRP A 27 -19.42 -36.06 47.78
CA TRP A 27 -18.46 -35.01 48.16
C TRP A 27 -17.19 -35.02 47.29
N VAL A 28 -16.72 -36.18 46.84
CA VAL A 28 -15.59 -36.28 45.89
C VAL A 28 -15.97 -35.77 44.50
N LEU A 29 -17.22 -35.99 44.06
CA LEU A 29 -17.71 -35.48 42.77
C LEU A 29 -17.92 -33.96 42.75
N LEU A 30 -18.19 -33.34 43.90
CA LEU A 30 -18.35 -31.88 44.03
C LEU A 30 -17.02 -31.13 44.31
N SER A 31 -15.94 -31.87 44.52
CA SER A 31 -14.57 -31.33 44.67
C SER A 31 -13.72 -31.56 43.43
N ALA A 32 -14.34 -31.87 42.29
CA ALA A 32 -13.74 -31.62 40.98
C ALA A 32 -13.66 -30.10 40.79
N CYS A 33 -12.67 -29.51 41.47
CA CYS A 33 -12.30 -28.11 41.42
C CYS A 33 -12.13 -27.68 39.97
N ASP A 34 -12.52 -26.44 39.67
CA ASP A 34 -12.16 -25.76 38.44
C ASP A 34 -10.69 -26.07 38.11
N PRO A 35 -10.39 -26.48 36.86
CA PRO A 35 -9.02 -26.84 36.50
C PRO A 35 -8.11 -25.64 36.83
N ILE A 36 -7.09 -25.86 37.67
CA ILE A 36 -5.99 -24.92 37.84
C ILE A 36 -5.16 -25.04 36.56
N GLU A 37 -5.63 -24.35 35.53
CA GLU A 37 -4.97 -24.19 34.24
C GLU A 37 -4.40 -22.77 34.20
N ASP A 38 -3.08 -22.68 34.01
CA ASP A 38 -2.46 -21.44 33.55
C ASP A 38 -2.93 -21.25 32.10
N ARG A 39 -3.96 -20.41 31.92
CA ARG A 39 -4.51 -20.13 30.59
C ARG A 39 -3.77 -18.95 30.01
N ASP A 40 -3.08 -19.18 28.91
CA ASP A 40 -2.59 -18.10 28.06
C ASP A 40 -3.80 -17.37 27.47
N GLU A 41 -4.07 -16.19 27.98
CA GLU A 41 -5.10 -15.30 27.46
C GLU A 41 -4.50 -14.41 26.37
N LEU A 42 -5.13 -14.39 25.20
CA LEU A 42 -4.81 -13.42 24.16
C LEU A 42 -5.14 -12.01 24.66
N LYS A 43 -4.16 -11.11 24.60
CA LYS A 43 -4.27 -9.72 25.05
C LYS A 43 -3.73 -8.80 23.97
N ASN A 44 -4.25 -7.58 23.91
CA ASN A 44 -3.70 -6.56 23.02
C ASN A 44 -2.26 -6.24 23.42
N SER A 45 -1.39 -6.05 22.42
CA SER A 45 -0.02 -5.56 22.64
C SER A 45 0.05 -4.04 22.80
N TYR A 46 -1.04 -3.32 22.50
CA TYR A 46 -1.13 -1.86 22.56
C TYR A 46 -2.56 -1.39 22.86
N THR A 47 -2.69 -0.15 23.34
CA THR A 47 -3.95 0.60 23.34
C THR A 47 -3.94 1.60 22.19
N PRO A 48 -5.06 1.88 21.51
CA PRO A 48 -5.07 2.83 20.41
C PRO A 48 -4.65 4.26 20.79
N ASP A 49 -4.82 4.63 22.05
CA ASP A 49 -4.44 5.95 22.56
C ASP A 49 -2.95 6.05 22.89
N ASP A 50 -2.27 4.90 23.05
CA ASP A 50 -0.83 4.83 23.35
C ASP A 50 0.02 4.92 22.07
N ILE A 51 -0.61 4.97 20.89
CA ILE A 51 0.11 5.05 19.62
C ILE A 51 0.74 6.43 19.46
N GLU A 52 2.07 6.45 19.50
CA GLU A 52 2.91 7.62 19.32
C GLU A 52 3.56 7.61 17.93
N LEU A 53 3.22 8.63 17.14
CA LEU A 53 3.88 8.95 15.88
C LEU A 53 4.73 10.20 16.06
N GLU A 54 5.92 10.22 15.47
CA GLU A 54 6.84 11.36 15.53
C GLU A 54 7.31 11.71 14.12
N VAL A 55 7.39 13.01 13.82
CA VAL A 55 8.10 13.49 12.63
C VAL A 55 9.13 14.53 13.03
N ILE A 56 10.37 14.29 12.62
CA ILE A 56 11.49 15.18 12.84
C ILE A 56 11.87 15.80 11.49
N GLN A 57 11.82 17.13 11.41
CA GLN A 57 12.36 17.85 10.26
C GLN A 57 13.84 18.16 10.50
N SER A 58 14.68 17.92 9.50
CA SER A 58 16.12 18.24 9.54
C SER A 58 16.39 19.72 9.81
N THR A 59 15.52 20.58 9.28
CA THR A 59 15.40 22.01 9.59
C THR A 59 13.93 22.32 9.84
N GLN A 60 13.63 23.29 10.70
CA GLN A 60 12.23 23.66 10.96
C GLN A 60 11.57 24.16 9.67
N GLY A 61 10.46 23.53 9.27
CA GLY A 61 9.75 23.83 8.01
C GLY A 61 10.43 23.27 6.75
N GLY A 62 11.55 22.57 6.87
CA GLY A 62 12.25 21.94 5.74
C GLY A 62 11.64 20.61 5.31
N ASN A 63 12.09 20.12 4.16
CA ASN A 63 11.53 18.93 3.52
C ASN A 63 12.30 17.64 3.80
N GLY A 64 13.46 17.70 4.45
CA GLY A 64 14.13 16.51 4.96
C GLY A 64 13.44 15.99 6.21
N LEU A 65 12.75 14.86 6.11
CA LEU A 65 11.91 14.29 7.16
C LEU A 65 12.46 12.95 7.66
N THR A 66 12.36 12.74 8.97
CA THR A 66 12.41 11.42 9.59
C THR A 66 11.05 11.15 10.24
N ILE A 67 10.31 10.17 9.74
CA ILE A 67 8.96 9.82 10.17
C ILE A 67 9.04 8.50 10.95
N LYS A 68 8.49 8.43 12.17
CA LYS A 68 8.67 7.32 13.11
C LYS A 68 7.39 6.85 13.79
N MET A 69 7.25 5.54 13.91
CA MET A 69 6.31 4.87 14.81
C MET A 69 7.10 4.46 16.06
N ASN A 70 6.82 5.09 17.20
CA ASN A 70 7.62 4.95 18.42
C ASN A 70 7.04 3.95 19.43
N THR A 71 5.89 3.34 19.13
CA THR A 71 5.15 2.46 20.05
C THR A 71 5.65 1.01 19.98
N PRO A 72 6.28 0.46 21.03
CA PRO A 72 6.78 -0.91 20.99
C PRO A 72 5.65 -1.94 20.81
N GLY A 73 5.89 -2.97 19.99
CA GLY A 73 4.94 -4.07 19.80
C GLY A 73 3.75 -3.76 18.88
N VAL A 74 3.79 -2.61 18.20
CA VAL A 74 2.91 -2.24 17.09
C VAL A 74 3.70 -2.43 15.80
N ILE A 75 3.12 -3.12 14.81
CA ILE A 75 3.70 -3.23 13.46
C ILE A 75 2.70 -2.74 12.42
N GLY A 76 3.21 -2.25 11.30
CA GLY A 76 2.40 -1.62 10.26
C GLY A 76 3.25 -1.10 9.12
N PHE A 77 2.71 -0.11 8.42
CA PHE A 77 3.40 0.56 7.33
C PHE A 77 3.00 2.05 7.26
N TRP A 78 3.94 2.87 6.78
CA TRP A 78 3.71 4.27 6.46
C TRP A 78 3.12 4.41 5.06
N ASP A 79 2.09 5.25 4.94
CA ASP A 79 1.63 5.87 3.70
C ASP A 79 1.83 7.39 3.82
N TYR A 80 2.70 7.93 2.97
CA TYR A 80 3.05 9.36 2.95
C TYR A 80 2.65 10.01 1.62
N ASN A 81 1.55 9.54 1.03
CA ASN A 81 0.88 10.03 -0.19
C ASN A 81 1.62 9.68 -1.50
N ILE A 82 2.93 9.87 -1.51
CA ILE A 82 3.78 9.65 -2.70
C ILE A 82 4.32 8.22 -2.78
N ASN A 83 4.40 7.50 -1.66
CA ASN A 83 4.89 6.14 -1.58
C ASN A 83 4.51 5.52 -0.22
N GLU A 84 4.73 4.22 -0.08
CA GLU A 84 4.55 3.46 1.15
C GLU A 84 5.91 2.97 1.68
N SER A 85 5.99 2.67 2.98
CA SER A 85 7.16 2.03 3.55
C SER A 85 6.81 1.09 4.69
N TYR A 86 7.33 -0.13 4.62
CA TYR A 86 7.05 -1.24 5.54
C TYR A 86 8.12 -1.31 6.64
N THR A 87 8.23 -0.22 7.41
CA THR A 87 9.25 0.01 8.43
C THR A 87 8.68 0.93 9.51
N ASP A 88 9.27 0.94 10.69
CA ASP A 88 8.88 1.85 11.77
C ASP A 88 9.47 3.25 11.57
N GLU A 89 10.59 3.37 10.85
CA GLU A 89 11.27 4.64 10.55
C GLU A 89 11.51 4.82 9.05
N VAL A 90 11.12 5.99 8.53
CA VAL A 90 11.36 6.42 7.14
C VAL A 90 12.15 7.72 7.14
N GLN A 91 13.23 7.77 6.34
CA GLN A 91 13.94 9.01 6.02
C GLN A 91 13.66 9.39 4.57
N VAL A 92 13.14 10.59 4.35
CA VAL A 92 12.68 11.03 3.02
C VAL A 92 12.89 12.54 2.85
N ASN A 93 13.35 12.93 1.66
CA ASN A 93 13.27 14.32 1.21
C ASN A 93 11.93 14.49 0.50
N TYR A 94 10.96 15.07 1.20
CA TYR A 94 9.58 15.18 0.72
C TYR A 94 9.49 16.23 -0.42
N PRO A 95 8.80 15.94 -1.52
CA PRO A 95 8.84 16.80 -2.71
C PRO A 95 7.76 17.88 -2.75
N ILE A 96 6.73 17.80 -1.90
CA ILE A 96 5.53 18.66 -1.99
C ILE A 96 5.55 19.69 -0.85
N PRO A 97 5.64 20.99 -1.15
CA PRO A 97 5.46 22.06 -0.16
C PRO A 97 4.02 22.13 0.36
N GLY A 98 3.86 22.72 1.54
CA GLY A 98 2.58 22.91 2.21
C GLY A 98 2.34 21.94 3.35
N LYS A 99 1.07 21.76 3.70
CA LYS A 99 0.65 20.87 4.78
C LYS A 99 0.49 19.44 4.24
N ALA A 100 1.34 18.52 4.70
CA ALA A 100 1.26 17.11 4.37
C ALA A 100 0.68 16.31 5.55
N THR A 101 -0.17 15.33 5.26
CA THR A 101 -0.66 14.36 6.24
C THR A 101 -0.03 13.01 5.92
N PHE A 102 0.60 12.38 6.92
CA PHE A 102 1.16 11.03 6.80
C PHE A 102 0.37 10.08 7.68
N THR A 103 0.14 8.87 7.17
CA THR A 103 -0.66 7.85 7.84
C THR A 103 0.21 6.65 8.18
N TYR A 104 0.13 6.16 9.40
CA TYR A 104 0.63 4.84 9.76
C TYR A 104 -0.55 3.88 9.88
N ASN A 105 -0.54 2.84 9.04
CA ASN A 105 -1.55 1.79 8.99
C ASN A 105 -1.07 0.61 9.83
N ILE A 106 -1.78 0.30 10.92
CA ILE A 106 -1.37 -0.74 11.86
C ILE A 106 -1.87 -2.09 11.37
N ALA A 107 -0.94 -3.02 11.20
CA ALA A 107 -1.19 -4.39 10.79
C ALA A 107 -1.46 -5.33 11.99
N THR A 108 -1.09 -4.91 13.21
CA THR A 108 -1.46 -5.65 14.43
C THR A 108 -2.93 -5.42 14.76
N ALA A 109 -3.74 -6.48 14.69
CA ALA A 109 -5.15 -6.42 15.07
C ALA A 109 -5.32 -5.97 16.54
N TYR A 110 -6.22 -5.02 16.75
CA TYR A 110 -6.71 -4.63 18.06
C TYR A 110 -7.98 -5.42 18.38
N MET A 111 -8.09 -5.97 19.58
CA MET A 111 -9.31 -6.65 20.08
C MET A 111 -10.09 -5.68 20.97
N PRO A 112 -11.19 -5.07 20.50
CA PRO A 112 -12.05 -4.24 21.33
C PRO A 112 -12.56 -5.05 22.51
N ASN A 113 -12.53 -4.46 23.71
CA ASN A 113 -12.98 -5.12 24.95
C ASN A 113 -12.26 -6.44 25.28
N GLY A 114 -11.12 -6.72 24.64
CA GLY A 114 -10.37 -7.97 24.82
C GLY A 114 -11.05 -9.20 24.19
N ASN A 115 -11.99 -9.03 23.26
CA ASN A 115 -12.66 -10.15 22.60
C ASN A 115 -11.88 -10.57 21.33
N PRO A 116 -11.24 -11.75 21.28
CA PRO A 116 -10.51 -12.21 20.09
C PRO A 116 -11.40 -12.52 18.88
N SER A 117 -12.72 -12.57 19.05
CA SER A 117 -13.67 -12.73 17.94
C SER A 117 -14.00 -11.39 17.26
N GLU A 118 -13.59 -10.27 17.85
CA GLU A 118 -13.80 -8.92 17.35
C GLU A 118 -12.42 -8.30 17.12
N THR A 119 -12.13 -7.87 15.89
CA THR A 119 -10.83 -7.27 15.57
C THR A 119 -11.00 -6.00 14.75
N GLU A 120 -10.19 -5.00 15.07
CA GLU A 120 -10.10 -3.72 14.37
C GLU A 120 -8.65 -3.48 13.92
N TYR A 121 -8.51 -2.88 12.74
CA TYR A 121 -7.24 -2.37 12.23
C TYR A 121 -7.28 -0.85 12.31
N ILE A 122 -6.26 -0.28 12.92
CA ILE A 122 -6.25 1.13 13.31
C ILE A 122 -5.25 1.86 12.43
N SER A 123 -5.60 3.09 12.05
CA SER A 123 -4.67 3.99 11.37
C SER A 123 -4.56 5.27 12.18
N LYS A 124 -3.35 5.83 12.24
CA LYS A 124 -3.07 7.10 12.90
C LYS A 124 -2.40 8.03 11.91
N THR A 125 -2.68 9.33 12.05
CA THR A 125 -2.13 10.35 11.16
C THR A 125 -1.29 11.35 11.92
N VAL A 126 -0.33 11.95 11.22
CA VAL A 126 0.47 13.08 11.68
C VAL A 126 0.56 14.11 10.57
N ASP A 127 0.32 15.38 10.92
CA ASP A 127 0.38 16.50 9.99
C ASP A 127 1.71 17.23 10.13
N VAL A 128 2.33 17.59 9.01
CA VAL A 128 3.62 18.28 8.96
C VAL A 128 3.52 19.45 8.00
N GLN A 129 4.03 20.62 8.43
CA GLN A 129 4.11 21.80 7.59
C GLN A 129 5.51 21.87 6.94
N ILE A 130 5.54 21.97 5.62
CA ILE A 130 6.77 22.08 4.81
C ILE A 130 6.71 23.41 4.08
N ASP A 131 7.52 24.36 4.51
CA ASP A 131 7.55 25.71 3.96
C ASP A 131 8.62 25.88 2.88
N VAL A 132 9.69 25.08 2.95
CA VAL A 132 10.83 25.17 2.01
C VAL A 132 11.35 23.78 1.63
N LEU A 133 11.82 23.65 0.39
CA LEU A 133 12.55 22.49 -0.10
C LEU A 133 14.06 22.76 0.00
N ASP A 134 14.62 22.59 1.19
CA ASP A 134 16.02 22.90 1.48
C ASP A 134 16.95 21.68 1.39
N GLN A 135 16.39 20.47 1.29
CA GLN A 135 17.08 19.25 0.93
C GLN A 135 16.81 18.89 -0.54
N PRO A 136 17.85 18.46 -1.30
CA PRO A 136 17.69 18.11 -2.71
C PRO A 136 16.73 16.93 -2.87
N LEU A 137 15.87 17.01 -3.88
CA LEU A 137 15.01 15.90 -4.24
C LEU A 137 15.75 14.86 -5.08
N PRO A 138 15.27 13.62 -5.15
CA PRO A 138 15.72 12.66 -6.15
C PRO A 138 15.53 13.21 -7.57
N GLN A 139 16.54 12.99 -8.43
CA GLN A 139 16.62 13.60 -9.77
C GLN A 139 15.36 13.36 -10.62
N ALA A 140 14.71 12.22 -10.45
CA ALA A 140 13.47 11.86 -11.12
C ALA A 140 12.35 12.91 -10.97
N TYR A 141 12.27 13.63 -9.84
CA TYR A 141 11.28 14.70 -9.68
C TYR A 141 11.60 15.89 -10.59
N TYR A 142 12.84 16.38 -10.59
CA TYR A 142 13.26 17.48 -11.47
C TYR A 142 13.10 17.10 -12.95
N ASP A 143 13.50 15.89 -13.31
CA ASP A 143 13.37 15.40 -14.68
C ASP A 143 11.89 15.34 -15.11
N LEU A 144 11.00 14.84 -14.23
CA LEU A 144 9.57 14.69 -14.53
C LEU A 144 8.80 16.01 -14.56
N VAL A 145 9.03 16.91 -13.60
CA VAL A 145 8.19 18.10 -13.39
C VAL A 145 8.88 19.44 -13.71
N GLY A 146 10.16 19.43 -14.08
CA GLY A 146 10.94 20.64 -14.36
C GLY A 146 12.01 20.92 -13.30
N ASP A 147 13.10 21.57 -13.71
CA ASP A 147 14.25 21.86 -12.85
C ASP A 147 13.86 22.79 -11.68
N ASP A 148 12.89 23.68 -11.89
CA ASP A 148 12.34 24.60 -10.90
C ASP A 148 11.05 24.07 -10.25
N LEU A 149 10.69 22.80 -10.51
CA LEU A 149 9.47 22.11 -10.04
C LEU A 149 8.17 22.83 -10.44
N GLU A 150 8.18 23.52 -11.56
CA GLU A 150 7.09 24.36 -12.09
C GLU A 150 5.94 23.58 -12.72
N GLY A 151 6.12 22.27 -12.91
CA GLY A 151 5.22 21.39 -13.64
C GLY A 151 5.62 21.28 -15.11
N LYS A 152 5.53 20.07 -15.66
CA LYS A 152 5.95 19.78 -17.04
C LYS A 152 4.92 18.94 -17.76
N THR A 153 4.67 19.28 -19.02
CA THR A 153 3.78 18.56 -19.92
C THR A 153 4.58 17.66 -20.85
N TRP A 154 4.13 16.42 -21.00
CA TRP A 154 4.72 15.36 -21.81
C TRP A 154 3.77 14.94 -22.93
N VAL A 155 4.33 14.69 -24.10
CA VAL A 155 3.63 14.21 -25.29
C VAL A 155 4.42 13.06 -25.90
N PHE A 156 3.81 12.25 -26.77
CA PHE A 156 4.56 11.23 -27.50
C PHE A 156 5.74 11.84 -28.27
N ASP A 157 6.87 11.13 -28.29
CA ASP A 157 8.05 11.55 -29.06
C ASP A 157 7.95 11.14 -30.54
N GLY A 158 6.79 11.37 -31.14
CA GLY A 158 6.56 11.09 -32.55
C GLY A 158 5.12 11.31 -32.97
N VAL A 159 4.89 11.09 -34.26
CA VAL A 159 3.58 11.20 -34.90
C VAL A 159 3.32 9.96 -35.76
N PRO A 160 2.05 9.65 -36.10
CA PRO A 160 1.75 8.50 -36.95
C PRO A 160 2.50 8.54 -38.28
N ALA A 161 3.05 7.39 -38.69
CA ALA A 161 3.79 7.20 -39.94
C ALA A 161 5.12 7.99 -40.08
N ASP A 162 5.75 8.41 -38.97
CA ASP A 162 7.07 9.05 -38.98
C ASP A 162 8.26 8.07 -39.01
N GLY A 163 8.00 6.77 -38.82
CA GLY A 163 9.00 5.72 -38.73
C GLY A 163 9.77 5.65 -37.41
N GLY A 164 9.50 6.55 -36.46
CA GLY A 164 10.12 6.58 -35.14
C GLY A 164 9.65 5.45 -34.22
N LEU A 165 10.37 5.19 -33.13
CA LEU A 165 9.99 4.18 -32.13
C LEU A 165 9.47 4.89 -30.88
N TRP A 166 8.17 5.21 -30.83
CA TRP A 166 7.57 5.97 -29.73
C TRP A 166 6.39 5.30 -29.05
N TRP A 167 5.74 4.35 -29.72
CA TRP A 167 4.74 3.48 -29.12
C TRP A 167 4.68 2.15 -29.88
N TYR A 168 5.19 1.09 -29.26
CA TYR A 168 5.46 -0.16 -29.97
C TYR A 168 5.46 -1.38 -29.05
N MET A 169 5.19 -2.54 -29.65
CA MET A 169 5.27 -3.82 -28.99
C MET A 169 6.74 -4.28 -28.93
N SER A 170 7.16 -4.75 -27.76
CA SER A 170 8.50 -5.25 -27.47
C SER A 170 8.41 -6.65 -26.81
N PRO A 171 9.50 -7.43 -26.76
CA PRO A 171 9.57 -8.64 -25.94
C PRO A 171 9.10 -8.36 -24.51
N GLY A 172 8.42 -9.32 -23.89
CA GLY A 172 7.80 -9.15 -22.57
C GLY A 172 8.61 -9.71 -21.39
N ASP A 173 9.74 -10.32 -21.69
CA ASP A 173 10.47 -11.21 -20.81
C ASP A 173 11.55 -10.50 -19.98
N ASP A 174 12.06 -9.35 -20.44
CA ASP A 174 13.09 -8.56 -19.76
C ASP A 174 12.99 -7.07 -20.14
N PRO A 175 12.91 -6.13 -19.17
CA PRO A 175 13.01 -4.69 -19.44
C PRO A 175 14.21 -4.28 -20.29
N SER A 176 15.32 -5.01 -20.27
CA SER A 176 16.48 -4.72 -21.12
C SER A 176 16.17 -4.84 -22.62
N SER A 177 15.08 -5.55 -22.97
CA SER A 177 14.62 -5.76 -24.34
C SER A 177 13.69 -4.66 -24.85
N TYR A 178 13.41 -3.62 -24.06
CA TYR A 178 12.48 -2.53 -24.42
C TYR A 178 12.75 -1.98 -25.82
N GLY A 179 14.01 -1.80 -26.21
CA GLY A 179 14.39 -1.22 -27.50
C GLY A 179 14.19 -2.13 -28.73
N THR A 180 13.78 -3.39 -28.53
CA THR A 180 13.53 -4.34 -29.62
C THR A 180 12.07 -4.28 -30.05
N ALA A 181 11.77 -3.56 -31.13
CA ALA A 181 10.41 -3.50 -31.66
C ALA A 181 10.04 -4.77 -32.42
N TRP A 182 9.01 -5.48 -31.95
CA TRP A 182 8.33 -6.55 -32.69
C TRP A 182 7.24 -5.99 -33.61
N TRP A 183 6.61 -4.89 -33.20
CA TRP A 183 5.64 -4.16 -34.01
C TRP A 183 5.66 -2.67 -33.67
N ASN A 184 6.06 -1.84 -34.64
CA ASN A 184 6.09 -0.39 -34.50
C ASN A 184 4.71 0.24 -34.83
N ALA A 185 3.72 0.02 -33.96
CA ALA A 185 2.34 0.45 -34.19
C ALA A 185 2.20 1.97 -34.37
N GLY A 186 2.85 2.76 -33.50
CA GLY A 186 2.83 4.21 -33.58
C GLY A 186 3.56 4.74 -34.81
N GLY A 187 4.85 4.46 -34.91
CA GLY A 187 5.69 5.06 -35.95
C GLY A 187 5.44 4.54 -37.35
N SER A 188 4.95 3.29 -37.52
CA SER A 188 4.50 2.86 -38.85
C SER A 188 3.15 3.46 -39.25
N GLY A 189 2.36 3.92 -38.26
CA GLY A 189 1.06 4.56 -38.46
C GLY A 189 -0.05 3.59 -38.87
N ASP A 190 0.17 2.28 -38.75
CA ASP A 190 -0.83 1.27 -39.11
C ASP A 190 -1.91 1.08 -38.04
N ALA A 191 -1.55 1.30 -36.76
CA ALA A 191 -2.48 1.30 -35.65
C ALA A 191 -2.02 2.27 -34.54
N PRO A 192 -1.90 3.58 -34.78
CA PRO A 192 -1.52 4.53 -33.73
C PRO A 192 -2.57 4.59 -32.61
N PRO A 193 -2.18 4.99 -31.39
CA PRO A 193 -3.13 5.10 -30.29
C PRO A 193 -4.13 6.24 -30.55
N VAL A 194 -5.35 6.10 -30.03
CA VAL A 194 -6.44 7.07 -30.27
C VAL A 194 -6.16 8.47 -29.74
N ASP A 195 -5.32 8.57 -28.71
CA ASP A 195 -4.91 9.77 -27.99
C ASP A 195 -3.49 10.22 -28.38
N VAL A 196 -3.02 9.89 -29.59
CA VAL A 196 -1.67 10.23 -30.06
C VAL A 196 -1.33 11.73 -29.95
N SER A 197 -2.34 12.60 -30.07
CA SER A 197 -2.19 14.06 -29.91
C SER A 197 -2.40 14.56 -28.48
N GLY A 198 -2.68 13.66 -27.55
CA GLY A 198 -2.92 13.98 -26.16
C GLY A 198 -1.67 14.44 -25.42
N GLU A 199 -1.86 14.83 -24.16
CA GLU A 199 -0.81 15.36 -23.30
C GLU A 199 -0.98 14.91 -21.85
N MET A 200 0.14 14.84 -21.15
CA MET A 200 0.24 14.44 -19.74
C MET A 200 1.00 15.50 -18.96
N THR A 201 0.37 16.16 -18.00
CA THR A 201 1.05 17.13 -17.13
C THR A 201 1.29 16.55 -15.75
N PHE A 202 2.51 16.72 -15.25
CA PHE A 202 2.88 16.36 -13.88
C PHE A 202 3.38 17.60 -13.14
N ASP A 203 2.92 17.77 -11.91
CA ASP A 203 3.33 18.87 -11.04
C ASP A 203 3.27 18.45 -9.55
N LEU A 204 3.90 19.26 -8.70
CA LEU A 204 3.97 19.05 -7.25
C LEU A 204 3.20 20.14 -6.47
N ASP A 205 2.21 20.78 -7.10
CA ASP A 205 1.44 21.86 -6.49
C ASP A 205 0.42 21.31 -5.47
N GLY A 206 0.83 21.27 -4.21
CA GLY A 206 0.05 20.77 -3.08
C GLY A 206 -0.16 19.25 -3.04
N ALA A 207 0.11 18.52 -4.12
CA ALA A 207 0.11 17.07 -4.21
C ALA A 207 0.97 16.59 -5.39
N ALA A 208 1.21 15.28 -5.52
CA ALA A 208 1.83 14.69 -6.71
C ALA A 208 0.78 14.53 -7.81
N ASN A 209 0.50 15.62 -8.53
CA ASN A 209 -0.62 15.74 -9.45
C ASN A 209 -0.27 15.17 -10.83
N TYR A 210 -1.25 14.51 -11.42
CA TYR A 210 -1.23 14.06 -12.80
C TYR A 210 -2.48 14.59 -13.53
N THR A 211 -2.30 15.14 -14.72
CA THR A 211 -3.42 15.54 -15.59
C THR A 211 -3.28 14.89 -16.96
N TYR A 212 -4.25 14.05 -17.30
CA TYR A 212 -4.39 13.44 -18.62
C TYR A 212 -5.29 14.30 -19.52
N LYS A 213 -4.92 14.46 -20.79
CA LYS A 213 -5.82 14.92 -21.85
C LYS A 213 -5.68 14.05 -23.09
N GLU A 214 -6.81 13.60 -23.64
CA GLU A 214 -6.86 12.81 -24.88
C GLU A 214 -6.46 13.61 -26.14
N ALA A 215 -6.59 14.94 -26.09
CA ALA A 215 -6.21 15.86 -27.15
C ALA A 215 -5.88 17.24 -26.54
N PRO A 216 -5.18 18.15 -27.26
CA PRO A 216 -4.70 19.40 -26.68
C PRO A 216 -5.80 20.34 -26.17
N ASP A 217 -6.98 20.28 -26.79
CA ASP A 217 -8.18 21.05 -26.44
C ASP A 217 -9.18 20.28 -25.56
N ALA A 218 -8.89 19.01 -25.23
CA ALA A 218 -9.73 18.21 -24.36
C ALA A 218 -9.71 18.72 -22.91
N THR A 219 -10.76 18.38 -22.17
CA THR A 219 -10.80 18.65 -20.73
C THR A 219 -9.85 17.69 -20.01
N GLY A 220 -9.04 18.23 -19.10
CA GLY A 220 -8.11 17.44 -18.30
C GLY A 220 -8.83 16.54 -17.30
N VAL A 221 -8.36 15.30 -17.20
CA VAL A 221 -8.77 14.34 -16.17
C VAL A 221 -7.65 14.25 -15.14
N LEU A 222 -7.98 14.55 -13.88
CA LEU A 222 -7.03 14.55 -12.79
C LEU A 222 -6.78 13.12 -12.26
N GLY A 223 -5.55 12.89 -11.85
CA GLY A 223 -5.07 11.73 -11.13
C GLY A 223 -3.88 12.11 -10.25
N GLY A 224 -3.09 11.12 -9.89
CA GLY A 224 -1.83 11.35 -9.18
C GLY A 224 -0.71 10.47 -9.71
N PHE A 225 0.51 10.70 -9.25
CA PHE A 225 1.64 9.84 -9.58
C PHE A 225 2.46 9.47 -8.35
N ALA A 226 3.30 8.45 -8.51
CA ALA A 226 4.24 7.99 -7.51
C ALA A 226 5.44 7.32 -8.18
N PHE A 227 6.55 7.28 -7.45
CA PHE A 227 7.68 6.40 -7.73
C PHE A 227 7.74 5.33 -6.64
N ASN A 228 8.22 4.15 -6.99
CA ASN A 228 8.63 3.19 -5.96
C ASN A 228 9.93 3.65 -5.27
N SER A 229 10.33 2.98 -4.20
CA SER A 229 11.43 3.42 -3.33
C SER A 229 12.80 3.53 -4.01
N ASP A 230 13.05 2.77 -5.07
CA ASP A 230 14.30 2.77 -5.83
C ASP A 230 14.21 3.50 -7.18
N TYR A 231 13.06 4.13 -7.47
CA TYR A 231 12.79 4.86 -8.72
C TYR A 231 12.89 4.00 -10.00
N SER A 232 12.82 2.67 -9.89
CA SER A 232 12.75 1.77 -11.06
C SER A 232 11.33 1.63 -11.63
N LYS A 233 10.31 2.07 -10.89
CA LYS A 233 8.91 2.07 -11.33
C LYS A 233 8.29 3.45 -11.22
N PHE A 234 7.48 3.76 -12.23
CA PHE A 234 6.60 4.91 -12.27
C PHE A 234 5.15 4.44 -12.17
N ILE A 235 4.35 5.09 -11.33
CA ILE A 235 2.99 4.66 -11.01
C ILE A 235 2.04 5.82 -11.26
N VAL A 236 1.00 5.60 -12.05
CA VAL A 236 -0.08 6.55 -12.31
C VAL A 236 -1.35 6.10 -11.59
N LYS A 237 -1.81 6.95 -10.69
CA LYS A 237 -3.01 6.77 -9.85
C LYS A 237 -4.20 7.49 -10.49
N GLY A 238 -5.38 6.91 -10.36
CA GLY A 238 -6.62 7.45 -10.93
C GLY A 238 -7.17 6.60 -12.09
N ASP A 239 -8.28 7.07 -12.66
CA ASP A 239 -9.04 6.33 -13.68
C ASP A 239 -8.34 6.33 -15.04
N GLN A 240 -7.75 7.47 -15.42
CA GLN A 240 -6.94 7.59 -16.63
C GLN A 240 -5.49 7.26 -16.31
N LYS A 241 -4.88 6.42 -17.14
CA LYS A 241 -3.43 6.14 -17.09
C LYS A 241 -2.70 7.04 -18.09
N ILE A 242 -1.55 6.61 -18.59
CA ILE A 242 -0.76 7.35 -19.59
C ILE A 242 -1.41 7.34 -20.98
N LEU A 243 -0.90 8.17 -21.88
CA LEU A 243 -1.27 8.14 -23.30
C LEU A 243 -1.00 6.76 -23.92
N GLY A 244 -1.86 6.33 -24.85
CA GLY A 244 -1.78 5.02 -25.47
C GLY A 244 -2.09 3.86 -24.52
N ASN A 245 -2.75 4.14 -23.39
CA ASN A 245 -3.28 3.12 -22.48
C ASN A 245 -4.65 2.63 -22.95
N GLU A 246 -4.69 2.02 -24.12
CA GLU A 246 -5.90 1.43 -24.70
C GLU A 246 -5.89 -0.10 -24.60
N GLU A 247 -7.04 -0.74 -24.41
CA GLU A 247 -7.12 -2.21 -24.44
C GLU A 247 -6.89 -2.75 -25.87
N PRO A 248 -6.10 -3.82 -26.07
CA PRO A 248 -5.42 -4.65 -25.08
C PRO A 248 -3.93 -4.27 -24.85
N ARG A 249 -3.55 -3.03 -25.17
CA ARG A 249 -2.16 -2.54 -25.26
C ARG A 249 -1.66 -1.88 -23.97
N GLY A 250 -2.57 -1.30 -23.19
CA GLY A 250 -2.29 -0.58 -21.96
C GLY A 250 -2.00 -1.48 -20.75
N ASN A 251 -1.67 -0.84 -19.63
CA ASN A 251 -1.59 -1.45 -18.32
C ASN A 251 -2.69 -0.91 -17.39
N PRO A 252 -3.75 -1.69 -17.10
CA PRO A 252 -4.83 -1.25 -16.23
C PRO A 252 -4.37 -0.91 -14.80
N ASP A 253 -3.25 -1.48 -14.34
CA ASP A 253 -2.71 -1.22 -13.00
C ASP A 253 -2.04 0.16 -12.90
N GLY A 254 -1.68 0.78 -14.04
CA GLY A 254 -0.99 2.07 -14.07
C GLY A 254 0.45 2.00 -13.56
N GLU A 255 1.05 0.82 -13.48
CA GLU A 255 2.46 0.64 -13.10
C GLU A 255 3.35 0.46 -14.33
N TYR A 256 4.45 1.18 -14.41
CA TYR A 256 5.38 1.13 -15.53
C TYR A 256 6.80 0.94 -15.02
N THR A 257 7.57 0.10 -15.70
CA THR A 257 9.02 0.08 -15.50
C THR A 257 9.59 1.36 -16.09
N LEU A 258 10.35 2.11 -15.29
CA LEU A 258 11.02 3.32 -15.72
C LEU A 258 12.36 2.95 -16.37
N ILE A 259 12.41 3.00 -17.69
CA ILE A 259 13.63 2.67 -18.45
C ILE A 259 14.58 3.87 -18.49
N SER A 260 14.03 5.06 -18.72
CA SER A 260 14.76 6.32 -18.77
C SER A 260 13.83 7.45 -18.34
N LEU A 261 14.37 8.36 -17.55
CA LEU A 261 13.74 9.64 -17.22
C LEU A 261 14.86 10.67 -17.14
N THR A 262 14.76 11.69 -17.97
CA THR A 262 15.67 12.84 -18.07
C THR A 262 14.82 14.09 -18.31
N SER A 263 15.41 15.27 -18.32
CA SER A 263 14.68 16.51 -18.64
C SER A 263 13.94 16.46 -19.99
N ASP A 264 14.44 15.67 -20.95
CA ASP A 264 14.05 15.69 -22.36
C ASP A 264 13.38 14.39 -22.85
N GLN A 265 13.39 13.34 -22.03
CA GLN A 265 12.90 12.02 -22.43
C GLN A 265 12.38 11.22 -21.25
N MET A 266 11.24 10.56 -21.48
CA MET A 266 10.66 9.56 -20.59
C MET A 266 10.36 8.28 -21.38
N ILE A 267 10.96 7.16 -20.98
CA ILE A 267 10.72 5.84 -21.58
C ILE A 267 10.11 4.93 -20.51
N LEU A 268 8.90 4.46 -20.80
CA LEU A 268 8.13 3.56 -19.96
C LEU A 268 7.97 2.21 -20.64
N TYR A 269 8.05 1.13 -19.85
CA TYR A 269 7.92 -0.23 -20.34
C TYR A 269 6.98 -1.06 -19.47
N VAL A 270 6.16 -1.89 -20.13
CA VAL A 270 5.34 -2.90 -19.49
C VAL A 270 5.73 -4.25 -20.06
N PRO A 271 6.20 -5.21 -19.25
CA PRO A 271 6.58 -6.54 -19.74
C PRO A 271 5.39 -7.36 -20.21
N MET A 272 4.27 -7.23 -19.52
CA MET A 272 3.06 -7.98 -19.84
C MET A 272 1.86 -7.06 -19.63
N ASN A 273 1.32 -6.57 -20.74
CA ASN A 273 0.12 -5.76 -20.73
C ASN A 273 -1.15 -6.64 -20.61
N SER A 274 -2.34 -6.03 -20.66
CA SER A 274 -3.60 -6.76 -20.58
C SER A 274 -3.80 -7.80 -21.71
N GLY A 275 -3.18 -7.57 -22.87
CA GLY A 275 -3.16 -8.48 -24.01
C GLY A 275 -2.10 -9.59 -23.97
N GLY A 276 -1.28 -9.65 -22.92
CA GLY A 276 -0.23 -10.67 -22.78
C GLY A 276 1.02 -10.40 -23.61
N THR A 277 1.36 -9.12 -23.86
CA THR A 277 2.50 -8.69 -24.68
C THR A 277 3.27 -7.55 -24.03
N GLY A 278 4.57 -7.43 -24.33
CA GLY A 278 5.39 -6.31 -23.87
C GLY A 278 5.15 -5.06 -24.71
N TRP A 279 5.13 -3.89 -24.08
CA TRP A 279 4.95 -2.60 -24.76
C TRP A 279 5.87 -1.52 -24.20
N THR A 280 6.29 -0.61 -25.08
CA THR A 280 7.14 0.53 -24.75
C THR A 280 6.50 1.83 -25.22
N TRP A 281 6.56 2.84 -24.36
CA TRP A 281 6.14 4.21 -24.62
C TRP A 281 7.35 5.15 -24.52
N VAL A 282 7.47 6.07 -25.46
CA VAL A 282 8.51 7.11 -25.45
C VAL A 282 7.85 8.47 -25.55
N PHE A 283 8.17 9.32 -24.59
CA PHE A 283 7.65 10.67 -24.48
C PHE A 283 8.78 11.68 -24.46
N LYS A 284 8.44 12.90 -24.84
CA LYS A 284 9.26 14.09 -24.69
C LYS A 284 8.46 15.21 -24.02
N PRO A 285 9.13 16.23 -23.47
CA PRO A 285 8.47 17.45 -23.06
C PRO A 285 7.77 18.10 -24.26
N LYS A 286 6.60 18.69 -23.99
CA LYS A 286 5.92 19.58 -24.92
C LYS A 286 6.68 20.91 -24.96
N GLU A 287 7.02 21.37 -26.16
CA GLU A 287 7.59 22.71 -26.40
C GLU A 287 6.61 23.85 -26.08
#